data_AF-A0A2S9SSR1-F1
#
_entry.id   AF-A0A2S9SSR1-F1
#
_cell.length_a   1.000
_cell.length_b   1.000
_cell.length_c   1.000
_cell.angle_alpha   90.00
_cell.angle_beta   90.00
_cell.angle_gamma   90.00
#
_symmetry.space_group_name_H-M   'P 1'
#
loop_
_entity.id
_entity.type
_entity.pdbx_description
1 polymer ?
#
loop_
_entity_poly.entity_id
_entity_poly.type
_entity_poly.pdbx_seq_one_letter_code
_entity_poly.pdbx_strand_id
1 'polypeptide(L)'
;MNNVTVVMYHYVRDLKNSRYPDIKGLDLNLFKEQIDYIRKNYHIATMEEVIYSIENQSKLPNKSVLLTFDDAYSDHYNNVFPILDKYKLQGSFYTPSKAIIEHK
;
A
#
# COMPACT_ATOMS: atom_id res chain seq x y z
N MET A 1 -22.16 3.72 -10.00
CA MET A 1 -21.58 3.38 -8.69
C MET A 1 -20.08 3.58 -8.79
N ASN A 2 -19.50 4.29 -7.83
CA ASN A 2 -18.06 4.40 -7.71
C ASN A 2 -17.57 3.16 -6.97
N ASN A 3 -16.71 2.36 -7.61
CA ASN A 3 -16.15 1.16 -7.02
C ASN A 3 -14.64 1.34 -6.96
N VAL A 4 -14.09 1.26 -5.76
CA VAL A 4 -12.66 1.22 -5.49
C VAL A 4 -12.34 -0.07 -4.75
N THR A 5 -11.33 -0.79 -5.21
CA THR A 5 -10.78 -1.94 -4.48
C THR A 5 -9.68 -1.43 -3.55
N VAL A 6 -9.78 -1.70 -2.26
CA VAL A 6 -8.73 -1.35 -1.30
C VAL A 6 -7.86 -2.56 -1.06
N VAL A 7 -6.55 -2.44 -1.31
CA VAL A 7 -5.57 -3.51 -1.07
C VAL A 7 -4.68 -3.10 0.10
N MET A 8 -4.80 -3.85 1.19
CA MET A 8 -4.16 -3.56 2.46
C MET A 8 -2.94 -4.46 2.68
N TYR A 9 -1.83 -3.84 3.07
CA TYR A 9 -0.57 -4.50 3.39
C TYR A 9 -0.17 -4.22 4.84
N HIS A 10 0.45 -5.21 5.50
CA HIS A 10 1.12 -5.03 6.79
C HIS A 10 2.62 -5.30 6.59
N TYR A 11 3.07 -6.55 6.74
CA TYR A 11 4.46 -6.93 6.51
C TYR A 11 4.75 -7.15 5.03
N VAL A 12 5.77 -6.46 4.52
CA VAL A 12 6.34 -6.68 3.17
C VAL A 12 7.85 -6.80 3.30
N ARG A 13 8.37 -8.02 3.32
CA ARG A 13 9.78 -8.29 3.68
C ARG A 13 10.30 -9.55 3.00
N ASP A 14 11.61 -9.75 3.03
CA ASP A 14 12.21 -11.07 2.80
C ASP A 14 11.83 -11.97 3.99
N LEU A 15 10.76 -12.75 3.85
CA LEU A 15 10.22 -13.54 4.95
C LEU A 15 11.26 -14.56 5.41
N LYS A 16 11.87 -15.29 4.46
CA LYS A 16 12.83 -16.36 4.70
C LYS A 16 14.00 -15.89 5.57
N ASN A 17 14.50 -14.68 5.34
CA ASN A 17 15.66 -14.13 6.04
C ASN A 17 15.29 -13.09 7.11
N SER A 18 14.01 -12.96 7.48
CA SER A 18 13.58 -12.03 8.53
C SER A 18 13.66 -12.65 9.93
N ARG A 19 13.52 -11.80 10.97
CA ARG A 19 13.44 -12.23 12.38
C ARG A 19 12.31 -13.24 12.65
N TYR A 20 11.23 -13.19 11.87
CA TYR A 20 10.06 -14.03 12.05
C TYR A 20 9.64 -14.64 10.70
N PRO A 21 10.29 -15.73 10.24
CA PRO A 21 10.04 -16.27 8.90
C PRO A 21 8.63 -16.80 8.66
N ASP A 22 7.98 -17.28 9.73
CA ASP A 22 6.61 -17.83 9.67
C ASP A 22 5.54 -16.78 10.00
N ILE A 23 5.90 -15.51 10.14
CA ILE A 23 4.91 -14.46 10.36
C ILE A 23 3.98 -14.35 9.13
N LYS A 24 2.70 -14.08 9.37
CA LYS A 24 1.74 -13.84 8.30
C LYS A 24 2.04 -12.49 7.62
N GLY A 25 2.99 -12.50 6.69
CA GLY A 25 3.38 -11.36 5.88
C GLY A 25 3.38 -11.69 4.39
N LEU A 26 3.74 -10.70 3.58
CA LEU A 26 3.93 -10.86 2.15
C LEU A 26 5.43 -10.85 1.82
N ASP A 27 5.86 -11.86 1.07
CA ASP A 27 7.23 -11.88 0.55
C ASP A 27 7.46 -10.72 -0.42
N LEU A 28 8.64 -10.10 -0.35
CA LEU A 28 9.00 -8.96 -1.17
C LEU A 28 8.89 -9.24 -2.68
N ASN A 29 9.19 -10.45 -3.14
CA ASN A 29 9.07 -10.77 -4.56
C ASN A 29 7.60 -10.86 -4.99
N LEU A 30 6.74 -11.47 -4.16
CA LEU A 30 5.30 -11.50 -4.40
C LEU A 30 4.68 -10.10 -4.39
N PHE A 31 5.16 -9.20 -3.51
CA PHE A 31 4.73 -7.81 -3.54
C PHE A 31 5.08 -7.13 -4.87
N LYS A 32 6.29 -7.31 -5.40
CA LYS A 32 6.69 -6.77 -6.71
C LYS A 32 5.78 -7.29 -7.82
N GLU A 33 5.48 -8.59 -7.82
CA GLU A 33 4.57 -9.22 -8.78
C GLU A 33 3.15 -8.63 -8.68
N GLN A 34 2.64 -8.42 -7.47
CA GLN A 34 1.34 -7.76 -7.27
C GLN A 34 1.34 -6.34 -7.80
N ILE A 35 2.37 -5.53 -7.53
CA ILE A 35 2.46 -4.15 -8.03
C ILE A 35 2.62 -4.10 -9.55
N ASP A 36 3.35 -5.05 -10.15
CA ASP A 36 3.43 -5.21 -11.60
C ASP A 36 2.06 -5.54 -12.20
N TYR A 37 1.31 -6.47 -11.59
CA TYR A 37 -0.03 -6.85 -12.04
C TYR A 37 -1.03 -5.69 -11.89
N ILE A 38 -1.05 -5.03 -10.73
CA ILE A 38 -2.00 -3.95 -10.43
C ILE A 38 -1.79 -2.80 -11.43
N ARG A 39 -0.56 -2.31 -11.63
CA ARG A 39 -0.34 -1.18 -12.55
C ARG A 39 -0.72 -1.50 -14.01
N LYS A 40 -0.62 -2.77 -14.41
CA LYS A 40 -0.96 -3.20 -15.78
C LYS A 40 -2.46 -3.28 -16.01
N ASN A 41 -3.26 -3.48 -14.94
CA ASN A 41 -4.67 -3.86 -15.05
C ASN A 41 -5.65 -2.91 -14.35
N TYR A 42 -5.17 -2.03 -13.47
CA TYR A 42 -5.95 -1.16 -12.61
C TYR A 42 -5.44 0.27 -12.65
N HIS A 43 -6.34 1.22 -12.39
CA HIS A 43 -5.97 2.59 -12.04
C HIS A 43 -5.56 2.62 -10.57
N ILE A 44 -4.30 2.88 -10.26
CA ILE A 44 -3.87 3.03 -8.87
C ILE A 44 -4.25 4.45 -8.43
N ALA A 45 -5.34 4.54 -7.67
CA ALA A 45 -5.92 5.80 -7.23
C ALA A 45 -5.09 6.42 -6.10
N THR A 46 -5.05 7.75 -6.10
CA THR A 46 -4.57 8.50 -4.93
C THR A 46 -5.69 8.66 -3.91
N MET A 47 -5.34 8.92 -2.65
CA MET A 47 -6.31 9.23 -1.61
C MET A 47 -7.13 10.48 -1.96
N GLU A 48 -6.48 11.48 -2.57
CA GLU A 48 -7.14 12.71 -3.02
C GLU A 48 -8.18 12.43 -4.10
N GLU A 49 -7.90 11.54 -5.07
CA GLU A 49 -8.90 11.13 -6.08
C GLU A 49 -10.11 10.45 -5.42
N VAL A 50 -9.88 9.60 -4.42
CA VAL A 50 -10.96 8.92 -3.68
C VAL A 50 -11.80 9.93 -2.89
N ILE A 51 -11.17 10.84 -2.14
CA ILE A 51 -11.86 11.89 -1.39
C ILE A 51 -12.67 12.77 -2.34
N TYR A 52 -12.05 13.24 -3.42
CA TYR A 52 -12.71 14.08 -4.41
C TYR A 52 -13.93 13.39 -5.02
N SER A 53 -13.83 12.09 -5.33
CA SER A 53 -14.94 11.27 -5.84
C SER A 53 -16.14 11.24 -4.88
N ILE A 54 -15.88 11.12 -3.58
CA ILE A 54 -16.91 11.09 -2.55
C ILE A 54 -17.57 12.47 -2.41
N GLU A 55 -16.76 13.51 -2.23
CA GLU A 55 -17.24 14.87 -1.96
C GLU A 55 -18.01 15.48 -3.13
N ASN A 56 -17.58 15.20 -4.36
CA ASN A 56 -18.13 15.83 -5.56
C ASN A 56 -19.08 14.91 -6.33
N GLN A 57 -19.36 13.71 -5.80
CA GLN A 57 -20.12 12.66 -6.50
C GLN A 57 -19.55 12.36 -7.90
N SER A 58 -18.24 12.57 -8.08
CA SER A 58 -17.55 12.38 -9.35
C SER A 58 -17.10 10.92 -9.48
N LYS A 59 -16.98 10.42 -10.71
CA LYS A 59 -16.63 9.02 -10.94
C LYS A 59 -15.12 8.80 -10.83
N LEU A 60 -14.72 7.78 -10.09
CA LEU A 60 -13.37 7.24 -10.19
C LEU A 60 -13.17 6.54 -11.54
N PRO A 61 -11.93 6.47 -12.06
CA PRO A 61 -11.60 5.62 -13.18
C PRO A 61 -12.04 4.17 -12.95
N ASN A 62 -12.46 3.50 -14.03
CA ASN A 62 -12.84 2.09 -13.95
C ASN A 62 -11.67 1.26 -13.43
N LYS A 63 -11.96 0.25 -12.60
CA LYS A 63 -10.95 -0.61 -11.95
C LYS A 63 -9.94 0.20 -11.13
N SER A 64 -10.44 1.12 -10.30
CA SER A 64 -9.59 1.85 -9.35
C SER A 64 -9.18 0.97 -8.17
N VAL A 65 -7.90 1.04 -7.80
CA VAL A 65 -7.30 0.39 -6.63
C VAL A 65 -6.63 1.42 -5.75
N LEU A 66 -6.90 1.38 -4.45
CA LEU A 66 -6.19 2.15 -3.44
C LEU A 66 -5.24 1.22 -2.67
N LEU A 67 -3.97 1.61 -2.55
CA LEU A 67 -2.97 0.86 -1.80
C LEU A 67 -2.84 1.41 -0.38
N THR A 68 -3.06 0.56 0.63
CA THR A 68 -2.94 0.95 2.04
C THR A 68 -1.90 0.11 2.77
N PHE A 69 -1.19 0.74 3.71
CA PHE A 69 -0.08 0.16 4.46
C PHE A 69 -0.23 0.48 5.94
N ASP A 70 -0.48 -0.54 6.75
CA ASP A 70 -0.86 -0.37 8.15
C ASP A 70 0.31 -0.72 9.09
N ASP A 71 0.29 -0.15 10.29
CA ASP A 71 1.24 -0.36 11.40
C ASP A 71 2.61 0.32 11.28
N ALA A 72 2.93 0.93 10.14
CA ALA A 72 4.17 1.69 9.92
C ALA A 72 5.47 0.92 10.19
N TYR A 73 5.51 -0.36 9.80
CA TYR A 73 6.73 -1.15 9.90
C TYR A 73 7.86 -0.54 9.06
N SER A 74 9.10 -0.63 9.54
CA SER A 74 10.29 -0.14 8.79
C SER A 74 10.44 -0.81 7.42
N ASP A 75 9.88 -2.01 7.26
CA ASP A 75 9.64 -2.68 5.98
C ASP A 75 9.03 -1.78 4.90
N HIS A 76 8.08 -0.91 5.29
CA HIS A 76 7.44 0.00 4.37
C HIS A 76 8.44 0.99 3.77
N TYR A 77 9.32 1.53 4.59
CA TYR A 77 10.35 2.43 4.11
C TYR A 77 11.45 1.70 3.33
N ASN A 78 11.90 0.54 3.83
CA ASN A 78 13.04 -0.17 3.25
C ASN A 78 12.68 -0.95 1.97
N ASN A 79 11.47 -1.51 1.90
CA ASN A 79 11.07 -2.44 0.85
C ASN A 79 9.96 -1.89 -0.06
N VAL A 80 8.93 -1.26 0.52
CA VAL A 80 7.76 -0.78 -0.25
C VAL A 80 8.06 0.55 -0.96
N PHE A 81 8.55 1.55 -0.22
CA PHE A 81 8.76 2.90 -0.71
C PHE A 81 9.64 2.96 -1.98
N PRO A 82 10.78 2.25 -2.09
CA PRO A 82 11.59 2.25 -3.31
C PRO A 82 10.84 1.74 -4.54
N ILE A 83 9.91 0.80 -4.36
CA ILE A 83 9.09 0.25 -5.45
C ILE A 83 8.03 1.28 -5.87
N LEU A 84 7.35 1.90 -4.90
CA LEU A 84 6.35 2.93 -5.19
C LEU A 84 6.98 4.16 -5.85
N ASP A 85 8.13 4.64 -5.36
CA ASP A 85 8.83 5.79 -5.94
C ASP A 85 9.34 5.51 -7.36
N LYS A 86 9.89 4.31 -7.61
CA LYS A 86 10.34 3.90 -8.94
C LYS A 86 9.22 4.00 -9.98
N TYR A 87 8.00 3.68 -9.60
CA TYR A 87 6.84 3.67 -10.50
C TYR A 87 5.92 4.89 -10.32
N LYS A 88 6.31 5.85 -9.47
CA LYS A 88 5.53 7.07 -9.16
C LYS A 88 4.10 6.76 -8.73
N LEU A 89 3.97 5.76 -7.86
CA LEU A 89 2.70 5.31 -7.29
C LEU A 89 2.51 5.91 -5.89
N GLN A 90 1.26 6.27 -5.55
CA GLN A 90 0.92 6.65 -4.18
C GLN A 90 0.55 5.40 -3.37
N GLY A 91 1.01 5.35 -2.11
CA GLY A 91 0.50 4.47 -1.08
C GLY A 91 0.04 5.30 0.12
N SER A 92 -1.05 4.88 0.78
CA SER A 92 -1.54 5.50 2.00
C SER A 92 -1.03 4.74 3.22
N PHE A 93 -0.28 5.41 4.10
CA PHE A 93 0.36 4.80 5.26
C PHE A 93 -0.37 5.21 6.55
N TYR A 94 -0.83 4.22 7.33
CA TYR A 94 -1.59 4.42 8.55
C TYR A 94 -0.77 4.03 9.76
N THR A 95 -0.24 5.04 10.45
CA THR A 95 0.71 4.87 11.53
C THR A 95 0.04 4.87 12.90
N PRO A 96 0.35 3.92 13.81
CA PRO A 96 -0.09 3.98 15.20
C PRO A 96 0.69 5.09 15.93
N SER A 97 0.18 6.31 15.86
CA SER A 97 0.88 7.55 16.24
C SER A 97 1.50 7.51 17.64
N LYS A 98 0.78 6.99 18.64
CA LYS A 98 1.27 6.88 20.02
C LYS A 98 2.53 6.01 20.13
N ALA A 99 2.53 4.86 19.44
CA ALA A 99 3.67 3.94 19.47
C ALA A 99 4.93 4.56 18.85
N ILE A 100 4.78 5.45 17.87
CA ILE A 100 5.90 6.15 17.23
C ILE A 100 6.37 7.33 18.08
N ILE A 101 5.45 8.15 18.58
CA ILE A 101 5.76 9.39 19.32
C ILE A 101 6.38 9.07 20.69
N GLU A 102 5.95 7.99 21.34
CA GLU A 102 6.42 7.62 22.69
C GLU A 102 7.61 6.64 22.68
N HIS A 103 8.07 6.19 21.51
CA HIS A 103 9.25 5.33 21.40
C HIS A 103 10.51 6.15 21.72
N LYS A 104 11.04 5.97 22.93
CA LYS A 104 12.34 6.54 23.35
C LYS A 104 13.51 5.69 22.86
#